data_AF-A0A9E4ENN6-F1
#
_entry.id   AF-A0A9E4ENN6-F1
#
_cell.length_a   1.000
_cell.length_b   1.000
_cell.length_c   1.000
_cell.angle_alpha   90.00
_cell.angle_beta   90.00
_cell.angle_gamma   90.00
#
_symmetry.space_group_name_H-M   'P 1'
#
loop_
_entity.id
_entity.type
_entity.pdbx_description
1 polymer ?
#
loop_
_entity_poly.entity_id
_entity_poly.type
_entity_poly.pdbx_seq_one_letter_code
_entity_poly.pdbx_strand_id
1 'polypeptide(L)'
;MSLSVKATWHKISWDAFVQKGLPELLADRVSLAGYRVVSVDEYTCELHLAVQGGQEVVYKDIPQPDDWGRFKVDGFFRTVVPAPTDVDLARAEIRCVGEQLRDYIAERLKNMPEMLDEAVGTWMPLGDWIHTFFIEEPTSHYLQATNLQDMYVHLRRVTLIPIIGEADEGIENFYHPSHDGRVCPYCTPEGPNLARILEVAQGATIRNGKLVIEDDVPEKRLGIGASVVPFLEHNDTNRVLMGVNMMRQWIGAPGPDMQRDEQGMWHMYHAQYDGKVLESEPALVQTGCEPSDPYFWKGYNLLTAFMAWNGDAHEDAVVMSESAANRMMLPNRVALGDKLSNRHGFKGVVSRIVKDEEMPKLSDGTPVAIEYWAGARSCGRAHCKSRGRAGYYSRSQCA
;
A
#
# COMPACT_ATOMS: atom_id res chain seq x y z
N MET A 1 14.97 -1.61 16.10
CA MET A 1 14.07 -0.43 16.13
C MET A 1 12.90 -0.77 15.23
N SER A 2 11.66 -0.43 15.60
CA SER A 2 10.54 -0.51 14.66
C SER A 2 10.73 0.53 13.54
N LEU A 3 10.28 0.19 12.33
CA LEU A 3 10.32 1.08 11.18
C LEU A 3 9.15 2.07 11.22
N SER A 4 9.41 3.31 10.81
CA SER A 4 8.34 4.28 10.57
C SER A 4 7.62 3.92 9.27
N VAL A 5 6.46 3.28 9.42
CA VAL A 5 5.58 2.93 8.29
C VAL A 5 4.76 4.13 7.77
N LYS A 6 4.72 5.25 8.50
CA LYS A 6 3.95 6.46 8.16
C LYS A 6 4.50 7.17 6.91
N ALA A 7 3.59 7.70 6.10
CA ALA A 7 3.88 8.51 4.91
C ALA A 7 3.59 10.00 5.21
N THR A 8 4.34 10.58 6.15
CA THR A 8 4.06 11.91 6.74
C THR A 8 4.08 13.07 5.74
N TRP A 9 4.73 12.91 4.58
CA TRP A 9 4.79 13.92 3.53
C TRP A 9 3.43 14.34 2.99
N HIS A 10 2.42 13.46 3.01
CA HIS A 10 1.05 13.79 2.60
C HIS A 10 0.47 14.90 3.47
N LYS A 11 0.58 14.75 4.79
CA LYS A 11 0.11 15.75 5.75
C LYS A 11 0.97 17.02 5.69
N ILE A 12 2.29 16.88 5.62
CA ILE A 12 3.21 18.03 5.51
C ILE A 12 2.93 18.87 4.24
N SER A 13 2.66 18.23 3.11
CA SER A 13 2.30 18.88 1.84
C SER A 13 0.93 19.58 1.92
N TRP A 14 -0.10 18.92 2.47
CA TRP A 14 -1.40 19.55 2.68
C TRP A 14 -1.33 20.73 3.66
N ASP A 15 -0.66 20.57 4.80
CA ASP A 15 -0.49 21.61 5.82
C ASP A 15 0.23 22.83 5.21
N ALA A 16 1.30 22.61 4.43
CA ALA A 16 2.02 23.67 3.74
C ALA A 16 1.18 24.36 2.64
N PHE A 17 0.33 23.59 1.94
CA PHE A 17 -0.60 24.14 0.96
C PHE A 17 -1.66 25.03 1.62
N VAL A 18 -2.43 24.53 2.60
CA VAL A 18 -3.52 25.35 3.18
C VAL A 18 -3.01 26.52 4.00
N GLN A 19 -1.94 26.36 4.78
CA GLN A 19 -1.43 27.44 5.64
C GLN A 19 -0.66 28.53 4.88
N LYS A 20 -0.19 28.24 3.65
CA LYS A 20 0.68 29.15 2.89
C LYS A 20 0.42 29.14 1.38
N GLY A 21 0.51 27.98 0.73
CA GLY A 21 0.43 27.88 -0.74
C GLY A 21 -0.89 28.36 -1.36
N LEU A 22 -2.01 28.19 -0.65
CA LEU A 22 -3.33 28.70 -1.04
C LEU A 22 -3.47 30.21 -0.77
N PRO A 23 -3.17 30.76 0.42
CA PRO A 23 -3.07 32.21 0.62
C PRO A 23 -2.18 32.92 -0.41
N GLU A 24 -1.01 32.37 -0.75
CA GLU A 24 -0.12 32.93 -1.78
C GLU A 24 -0.73 32.85 -3.18
N LEU A 25 -1.44 31.77 -3.53
CA LEU A 25 -2.15 31.64 -4.82
C LEU A 25 -3.33 32.62 -4.95
N LEU A 26 -3.94 33.02 -3.84
CA LEU A 26 -5.08 33.94 -3.81
C LEU A 26 -4.69 35.41 -3.68
N ALA A 27 -3.48 35.73 -3.20
CA ALA A 27 -3.05 37.11 -2.94
C ALA A 27 -3.11 38.03 -4.17
N ASP A 28 -2.84 37.50 -5.37
CA ASP A 28 -2.90 38.25 -6.63
C ASP A 28 -4.34 38.36 -7.21
N ARG A 29 -5.34 37.71 -6.59
CA ARG A 29 -6.72 37.56 -7.11
C ARG A 29 -7.81 38.01 -6.12
N VAL A 30 -7.45 38.10 -4.83
CA VAL A 30 -8.33 38.46 -3.72
C VAL A 30 -7.55 39.39 -2.78
N SER A 31 -8.11 40.55 -2.47
CA SER A 31 -7.59 41.50 -1.49
C SER A 31 -7.79 40.97 -0.07
N LEU A 32 -7.01 39.94 0.31
CA LEU A 32 -7.12 39.28 1.61
C LEU A 32 -6.79 40.25 2.76
N ALA A 33 -7.77 40.46 3.64
CA ALA A 33 -7.62 41.13 4.93
C ALA A 33 -7.30 40.15 6.08
N GLY A 34 -7.58 38.86 5.89
CA GLY A 34 -7.26 37.80 6.84
C GLY A 34 -7.56 36.40 6.30
N TYR A 35 -6.87 35.40 6.87
CA TYR A 35 -7.02 33.99 6.51
C TYR A 35 -6.82 33.11 7.75
N ARG A 36 -7.66 32.08 7.93
CA ARG A 36 -7.45 31.04 8.96
C ARG A 36 -7.99 29.69 8.50
N VAL A 37 -7.29 28.61 8.89
CA VAL A 37 -7.74 27.22 8.78
C VAL A 37 -8.18 26.75 10.16
N VAL A 38 -9.33 26.08 10.25
CA VAL A 38 -9.88 25.56 11.52
C VAL A 38 -10.19 24.07 11.36
N SER A 39 -9.43 23.20 12.03
CA SER A 39 -9.75 21.76 12.12
C SER A 39 -11.06 21.58 12.86
N VAL A 40 -11.99 20.80 12.30
CA VAL A 40 -13.29 20.46 12.91
C VAL A 40 -13.21 19.08 13.56
N ASP A 41 -12.64 18.11 12.85
CA ASP A 41 -12.37 16.75 13.33
C ASP A 41 -11.02 16.24 12.79
N GLU A 42 -10.81 14.92 12.73
CA GLU A 42 -9.57 14.31 12.20
C GLU A 42 -9.42 14.51 10.67
N TYR A 43 -10.52 14.49 9.91
CA TYR A 43 -10.56 14.52 8.44
C TYR A 43 -11.22 15.76 7.84
N THR A 44 -11.86 16.61 8.64
CA THR A 44 -12.58 17.81 8.16
C THR A 44 -12.02 19.11 8.73
N CYS A 45 -11.92 20.16 7.90
CA CYS A 45 -11.63 21.52 8.33
C CYS A 45 -12.52 22.58 7.65
N GLU A 46 -12.48 23.80 8.17
CA GLU A 46 -13.04 25.00 7.53
C GLU A 46 -11.91 25.96 7.11
N LEU A 47 -12.10 26.61 5.96
CA LEU A 47 -11.22 27.68 5.46
C LEU A 47 -11.98 29.01 5.52
N HIS A 48 -11.49 29.95 6.33
CA HIS A 48 -12.14 31.24 6.55
C HIS A 48 -11.28 32.35 5.91
N LEU A 49 -11.85 33.06 4.93
CA LEU A 49 -11.22 34.15 4.20
C LEU A 49 -11.94 35.46 4.54
N ALA A 50 -11.19 36.47 5.00
CA ALA A 50 -11.69 37.83 5.13
C ALA A 50 -11.13 38.70 4.00
N VAL A 51 -11.99 39.43 3.31
CA VAL A 51 -11.68 40.27 2.15
C VAL A 51 -11.75 41.75 2.55
N GLN A 52 -10.87 42.59 2.00
CA GLN A 52 -10.96 44.04 2.14
C GLN A 52 -12.31 44.54 1.61
N GLY A 53 -12.98 45.41 2.39
CA GLY A 53 -14.40 45.73 2.22
C GLY A 53 -15.32 45.06 3.26
N GLY A 54 -14.83 44.03 3.98
CA GLY A 54 -15.52 43.46 5.15
C GLY A 54 -16.36 42.21 4.86
N GLN A 55 -16.22 41.60 3.68
CA GLN A 55 -16.80 40.31 3.36
C GLN A 55 -15.98 39.18 4.01
N GLU A 56 -16.64 38.29 4.75
CA GLU A 56 -16.05 37.03 5.25
C GLU A 56 -16.70 35.85 4.52
N VAL A 57 -15.87 34.95 3.99
CA VAL A 57 -16.29 33.73 3.27
C VAL A 57 -15.73 32.53 4.03
N VAL A 58 -16.60 31.58 4.36
CA VAL A 58 -16.22 30.33 5.05
C VAL A 58 -16.56 29.15 4.16
N TYR A 59 -15.53 28.45 3.69
CA TYR A 59 -15.68 27.15 3.06
C TYR A 59 -15.65 26.08 4.14
N LYS A 60 -16.70 25.26 4.17
CA LYS A 60 -16.89 24.17 5.13
C LYS A 60 -16.54 22.84 4.49
N ASP A 61 -16.49 21.80 5.32
CA ASP A 61 -16.44 20.39 4.89
C ASP A 61 -15.22 20.07 4.00
N ILE A 62 -14.11 20.79 4.20
CA ILE A 62 -12.88 20.66 3.42
C ILE A 62 -12.07 19.46 3.93
N PRO A 63 -11.74 18.47 3.06
CA PRO A 63 -10.96 17.31 3.47
C PRO A 63 -9.53 17.67 3.87
N GLN A 64 -9.12 17.19 5.03
CA GLN A 64 -7.74 17.21 5.53
C GLN A 64 -7.21 15.79 5.78
N PRO A 65 -5.87 15.59 5.79
CA PRO A 65 -5.27 14.29 6.06
C PRO A 65 -5.03 14.09 7.55
N ASP A 66 -5.21 12.85 7.97
CA ASP A 66 -4.73 12.38 9.28
C ASP A 66 -3.19 12.29 9.35
N ASP A 67 -2.74 11.82 10.52
CA ASP A 67 -1.34 11.58 10.87
C ASP A 67 -0.63 10.47 10.04
N TRP A 68 -1.34 9.83 9.10
CA TRP A 68 -0.85 8.82 8.16
C TRP A 68 -0.87 9.27 6.70
N GLY A 69 -1.55 10.37 6.36
CA GLY A 69 -1.78 10.82 4.98
C GLY A 69 -3.06 10.30 4.34
N ARG A 70 -4.06 9.93 5.16
CA ARG A 70 -5.37 9.42 4.75
C ARG A 70 -6.41 10.53 4.81
N PHE A 71 -7.19 10.65 3.74
CA PHE A 71 -8.35 11.54 3.64
C PHE A 71 -9.64 10.74 3.72
N LYS A 72 -10.72 11.36 4.22
CA LYS A 72 -12.08 10.80 4.25
C LYS A 72 -13.00 11.70 3.44
N VAL A 73 -13.57 11.19 2.35
CA VAL A 73 -14.43 11.93 1.41
C VAL A 73 -15.62 11.05 1.04
N ASP A 74 -16.83 11.59 1.17
CA ASP A 74 -18.10 10.87 0.99
C ASP A 74 -18.20 9.56 1.81
N GLY A 75 -17.60 9.57 3.01
CA GLY A 75 -17.49 8.40 3.90
C GLY A 75 -16.44 7.36 3.48
N PHE A 76 -15.82 7.51 2.31
CA PHE A 76 -14.78 6.63 1.81
C PHE A 76 -13.38 7.18 2.08
N PHE A 77 -12.44 6.27 2.29
CA PHE A 77 -11.05 6.64 2.49
C PHE A 77 -10.27 6.73 1.19
N ARG A 78 -9.45 7.77 1.08
CA ARG A 78 -8.63 8.10 -0.08
C ARG A 78 -7.20 8.45 0.32
N THR A 79 -6.28 8.37 -0.64
CA THR A 79 -4.94 8.94 -0.55
C THR A 79 -4.52 9.42 -1.94
N VAL A 80 -3.79 10.53 -1.98
CA VAL A 80 -3.41 11.20 -3.23
C VAL A 80 -1.96 10.82 -3.52
N VAL A 81 -1.76 10.00 -4.53
CA VAL A 81 -0.43 9.45 -4.85
C VAL A 81 0.45 10.56 -5.45
N PRO A 82 1.67 10.80 -4.92
CA PRO A 82 2.54 11.84 -5.44
C PRO A 82 3.06 11.51 -6.85
N ALA A 83 3.11 12.53 -7.70
CA ALA A 83 3.54 12.44 -9.09
C ALA A 83 4.90 13.14 -9.27
N PRO A 84 5.98 12.42 -9.60
CA PRO A 84 7.25 13.02 -10.02
C PRO A 84 7.11 13.68 -11.40
N THR A 85 7.68 14.87 -11.59
CA THR A 85 7.73 15.56 -12.90
C THR A 85 8.68 14.93 -13.92
N ASP A 86 9.41 13.87 -13.55
CA ASP A 86 10.45 13.25 -14.36
C ASP A 86 10.70 11.80 -13.88
N VAL A 87 11.07 10.90 -14.79
CA VAL A 87 11.52 9.53 -14.46
C VAL A 87 12.82 9.53 -13.65
N ASP A 88 13.66 10.56 -13.81
CA ASP A 88 14.87 10.77 -13.04
C ASP A 88 14.57 11.36 -11.65
N LEU A 89 14.27 10.50 -10.69
CA LEU A 89 13.92 10.84 -9.30
C LEU A 89 15.04 11.57 -8.51
N ALA A 90 16.25 11.74 -9.07
CA ALA A 90 17.27 12.63 -8.49
C ALA A 90 17.04 14.11 -8.84
N ARG A 91 16.42 14.41 -10.00
CA ARG A 91 16.11 15.79 -10.43
C ARG A 91 14.63 16.14 -10.34
N ALA A 92 13.73 15.16 -10.49
CA ALA A 92 12.29 15.31 -10.49
C ALA A 92 11.78 16.16 -9.31
N GLU A 93 10.75 16.98 -9.54
CA GLU A 93 9.94 17.54 -8.47
C GLU A 93 8.80 16.58 -8.15
N ILE A 94 8.53 16.33 -6.87
CA ILE A 94 7.54 15.37 -6.41
C ILE A 94 6.30 16.15 -5.95
N ARG A 95 5.29 16.23 -6.82
CA ARG A 95 4.03 16.90 -6.48
C ARG A 95 3.19 15.98 -5.59
N CYS A 96 3.15 16.27 -4.30
CA CYS A 96 2.24 15.65 -3.33
C CYS A 96 0.87 16.34 -3.39
N VAL A 97 -0.05 15.99 -2.47
CA VAL A 97 -1.44 16.45 -2.47
C VAL A 97 -1.59 17.99 -2.50
N GLY A 98 -0.77 18.72 -1.76
CA GLY A 98 -0.81 20.18 -1.68
C GLY A 98 -0.31 20.85 -2.96
N GLU A 99 0.74 20.31 -3.58
CA GLU A 99 1.22 20.79 -4.88
C GLU A 99 0.21 20.49 -5.99
N GLN A 100 -0.40 19.29 -6.01
CA GLN A 100 -1.44 18.92 -6.97
C GLN A 100 -2.71 19.76 -6.81
N LEU A 101 -3.17 20.02 -5.58
CA LEU A 101 -4.29 20.92 -5.30
C LEU A 101 -4.00 22.36 -5.75
N ARG A 102 -2.76 22.84 -5.53
CA ARG A 102 -2.32 24.17 -5.98
C ARG A 102 -2.40 24.31 -7.50
N ASP A 103 -1.86 23.33 -8.24
CA ASP A 103 -1.93 23.32 -9.71
C ASP A 103 -3.39 23.26 -10.20
N TYR A 104 -4.21 22.38 -9.63
CA TYR A 104 -5.63 22.18 -9.97
C TYR A 104 -6.50 23.42 -9.76
N ILE A 105 -6.25 24.18 -8.68
CA ILE A 105 -6.95 25.43 -8.37
C ILE A 105 -6.41 26.58 -9.22
N ALA A 106 -5.09 26.65 -9.42
CA ALA A 106 -4.47 27.67 -10.26
C ALA A 106 -4.98 27.63 -11.71
N GLU A 107 -5.17 26.43 -12.28
CA GLU A 107 -5.75 26.28 -13.63
C GLU A 107 -7.19 26.83 -13.71
N ARG A 108 -8.01 26.57 -12.69
CA ARG A 108 -9.40 27.07 -12.63
C ARG A 108 -9.45 28.58 -12.50
N LEU A 109 -8.56 29.17 -11.69
CA LEU A 109 -8.45 30.62 -11.54
C LEU A 109 -8.05 31.36 -12.83
N LYS A 110 -7.39 30.72 -13.82
CA LYS A 110 -7.08 31.35 -15.12
C LYS A 110 -8.33 31.75 -15.92
N ASN A 111 -9.46 31.08 -15.67
CA ASN A 111 -10.72 31.30 -16.39
C ASN A 111 -11.67 32.26 -15.66
N MET A 112 -11.25 32.82 -14.53
CA MET A 112 -12.03 33.73 -13.67
C MET A 112 -11.60 35.19 -13.85
N PRO A 113 -12.43 36.19 -13.47
CA PRO A 113 -12.05 37.61 -13.48
C PRO A 113 -10.74 37.89 -12.74
N GLU A 114 -10.00 38.93 -13.13
CA GLU A 114 -8.68 39.25 -12.58
C GLU A 114 -8.71 39.43 -11.05
N MET A 115 -9.61 40.27 -10.55
CA MET A 115 -9.94 40.36 -9.12
C MET A 115 -11.32 39.73 -8.84
N LEU A 116 -11.45 39.05 -7.71
CA LEU A 116 -12.66 38.31 -7.32
C LEU A 116 -13.44 38.96 -6.15
N ASP A 117 -12.92 40.05 -5.58
CA ASP A 117 -13.31 40.62 -4.27
C ASP A 117 -14.83 40.78 -4.08
N GLU A 118 -15.54 41.30 -5.08
CA GLU A 118 -16.99 41.57 -5.00
C GLU A 118 -17.85 40.30 -4.88
N ALA A 119 -17.33 39.12 -5.22
CA ALA A 119 -18.09 37.88 -5.31
C ALA A 119 -17.24 36.61 -5.14
N VAL A 120 -16.23 36.63 -4.25
CA VAL A 120 -15.27 35.53 -4.04
C VAL A 120 -15.93 34.15 -3.90
N GLY A 121 -16.98 34.03 -3.07
CA GLY A 121 -17.70 32.77 -2.87
C GLY A 121 -18.48 32.26 -4.08
N THR A 122 -18.75 33.10 -5.09
CA THR A 122 -19.45 32.73 -6.33
C THR A 122 -18.48 32.40 -7.46
N TRP A 123 -17.39 33.16 -7.61
CA TRP A 123 -16.36 32.88 -8.62
C TRP A 123 -15.40 31.76 -8.22
N MET A 124 -15.25 31.52 -6.91
CA MET A 124 -14.40 30.48 -6.36
C MET A 124 -15.20 29.62 -5.37
N PRO A 125 -16.00 28.64 -5.85
CA PRO A 125 -16.60 27.60 -5.01
C PRO A 125 -15.51 26.58 -4.62
N LEU A 126 -14.60 27.00 -3.74
CA LEU A 126 -13.39 26.25 -3.38
C LEU A 126 -13.69 24.87 -2.78
N GLY A 127 -14.78 24.74 -2.01
CA GLY A 127 -15.24 23.46 -1.47
C GLY A 127 -15.57 22.46 -2.58
N ASP A 128 -16.41 22.88 -3.53
CA ASP A 128 -16.76 22.06 -4.70
C ASP A 128 -15.52 21.70 -5.52
N TRP A 129 -14.55 22.61 -5.69
CA TRP A 129 -13.30 22.33 -6.40
C TRP A 129 -12.43 21.30 -5.67
N ILE A 130 -12.26 21.42 -4.35
CA ILE A 130 -11.46 20.45 -3.57
C ILE A 130 -12.18 19.09 -3.51
N HIS A 131 -13.51 19.06 -3.37
CA HIS A 131 -14.30 17.84 -3.47
C HIS A 131 -14.13 17.17 -4.84
N THR A 132 -14.34 17.93 -5.92
CA THR A 132 -14.17 17.44 -7.30
C THR A 132 -12.75 16.90 -7.55
N PHE A 133 -11.70 17.55 -7.03
CA PHE A 133 -10.33 17.04 -7.06
C PHE A 133 -10.25 15.65 -6.43
N PHE A 134 -10.81 15.47 -5.23
CA PHE A 134 -10.78 14.18 -4.55
C PHE A 134 -11.63 13.11 -5.26
N ILE A 135 -12.65 13.45 -6.03
CA ILE A 135 -13.49 12.49 -6.77
C ILE A 135 -12.90 12.13 -8.13
N GLU A 136 -12.43 13.11 -8.91
CA GLU A 136 -12.12 12.96 -10.34
C GLU A 136 -10.64 12.83 -10.69
N GLU A 137 -9.71 13.37 -9.89
CA GLU A 137 -8.28 13.33 -10.27
C GLU A 137 -7.69 11.91 -10.21
N PRO A 138 -6.98 11.42 -11.24
CA PRO A 138 -6.47 10.04 -11.30
C PRO A 138 -5.51 9.66 -10.17
N THR A 139 -4.86 10.64 -9.53
CA THR A 139 -3.98 10.43 -8.37
C THR A 139 -4.75 10.21 -7.06
N SER A 140 -6.01 10.64 -6.98
CA SER A 140 -6.89 10.54 -5.80
C SER A 140 -7.53 9.15 -5.70
N HIS A 141 -6.72 8.15 -5.40
CA HIS A 141 -7.18 6.78 -5.26
C HIS A 141 -8.03 6.57 -4.00
N TYR A 142 -9.05 5.71 -4.10
CA TYR A 142 -9.57 5.01 -2.92
C TYR A 142 -8.44 4.25 -2.23
N LEU A 143 -8.36 4.34 -0.90
CA LEU A 143 -7.32 3.70 -0.11
C LEU A 143 -7.43 2.18 -0.22
N GLN A 144 -6.47 1.58 -0.94
CA GLN A 144 -6.25 0.13 -0.96
C GLN A 144 -5.84 -0.31 0.46
N ALA A 145 -6.61 -1.22 1.05
CA ALA A 145 -6.47 -1.65 2.44
C ALA A 145 -6.95 -3.10 2.63
N THR A 146 -6.70 -3.99 1.64
CA THR A 146 -7.04 -5.43 1.74
C THR A 146 -6.40 -6.08 2.96
N ASN A 147 -5.20 -5.60 3.31
CA ASN A 147 -4.55 -5.82 4.60
C ASN A 147 -3.63 -4.61 4.92
N LEU A 148 -2.97 -4.63 6.08
CA LEU A 148 -2.09 -3.53 6.51
C LEU A 148 -0.89 -3.32 5.58
N GLN A 149 -0.32 -4.38 5.00
CA GLN A 149 0.79 -4.26 4.05
C GLN A 149 0.34 -3.58 2.75
N ASP A 150 -0.87 -3.87 2.26
CA ASP A 150 -1.47 -3.16 1.13
C ASP A 150 -1.67 -1.66 1.42
N MET A 151 -2.21 -1.31 2.60
CA MET A 151 -2.34 0.10 3.01
C MET A 151 -0.98 0.80 3.10
N TYR A 152 0.01 0.23 3.81
CA TYR A 152 1.30 0.88 3.98
C TYR A 152 2.02 1.07 2.63
N VAL A 153 1.99 0.08 1.73
CA VAL A 153 2.56 0.19 0.38
C VAL A 153 1.79 1.18 -0.49
N HIS A 154 0.47 1.33 -0.31
CA HIS A 154 -0.31 2.33 -1.04
C HIS A 154 -0.06 3.76 -0.56
N LEU A 155 0.01 3.99 0.75
CA LEU A 155 0.38 5.29 1.33
C LEU A 155 1.81 5.69 0.95
N ARG A 156 2.72 4.72 0.81
CA ARG A 156 4.11 4.94 0.33
C ARG A 156 4.28 4.91 -1.19
N ARG A 157 3.20 4.89 -1.98
CA ARG A 157 3.28 4.86 -3.45
C ARG A 157 3.72 6.21 -4.03
N VAL A 158 4.44 6.18 -5.15
CA VAL A 158 4.55 7.29 -6.12
C VAL A 158 4.24 6.75 -7.53
N THR A 159 3.81 7.63 -8.44
CA THR A 159 3.37 7.24 -9.79
C THR A 159 4.05 8.05 -10.90
N LEU A 160 4.69 7.35 -11.84
CA LEU A 160 5.16 7.83 -13.15
C LEU A 160 4.12 7.49 -14.25
N ILE A 161 2.85 7.54 -13.88
CA ILE A 161 1.74 7.62 -14.83
C ILE A 161 1.41 9.13 -14.96
N PRO A 162 1.47 9.71 -16.17
CA PRO A 162 1.15 11.10 -16.42
C PRO A 162 -0.14 11.54 -15.75
N ILE A 163 -0.12 12.73 -15.15
CA ILE A 163 -1.35 13.38 -14.65
C ILE A 163 -2.12 14.02 -15.81
N ILE A 164 -3.34 14.50 -15.56
CA ILE A 164 -4.17 15.11 -16.61
C ILE A 164 -3.44 16.30 -17.25
N GLY A 165 -3.23 16.22 -18.57
CA GLY A 165 -2.52 17.22 -19.37
C GLY A 165 -1.09 16.84 -19.75
N GLU A 166 -0.51 15.78 -19.19
CA GLU A 166 0.82 15.29 -19.53
C GLU A 166 0.79 14.16 -20.57
N ALA A 167 1.83 14.07 -21.40
CA ALA A 167 1.95 13.06 -22.45
C ALA A 167 2.69 11.81 -21.96
N ASP A 168 2.26 10.62 -22.41
CA ASP A 168 2.91 9.34 -22.07
C ASP A 168 4.11 8.98 -22.97
N GLU A 169 4.74 9.99 -23.58
CA GLU A 169 5.80 9.81 -24.57
C GLU A 169 7.18 9.72 -23.90
N GLY A 170 7.77 8.51 -23.91
CA GLY A 170 9.15 8.27 -23.47
C GLY A 170 9.33 7.67 -22.07
N ILE A 171 8.25 7.37 -21.35
CA ILE A 171 8.33 6.64 -20.07
C ILE A 171 8.46 5.13 -20.36
N GLU A 172 9.69 4.65 -20.47
CA GLU A 172 9.96 3.21 -20.61
C GLU A 172 9.69 2.45 -19.29
N ASN A 173 9.24 1.20 -19.40
CA ASN A 173 8.95 0.32 -18.26
C ASN A 173 10.22 -0.29 -17.61
N PHE A 174 11.21 0.54 -17.31
CA PHE A 174 12.49 0.13 -16.71
C PHE A 174 12.81 0.94 -15.44
N TYR A 175 13.53 0.31 -14.52
CA TYR A 175 14.02 0.94 -13.28
C TYR A 175 15.21 1.86 -13.61
N HIS A 176 15.05 3.18 -13.43
CA HIS A 176 16.06 4.17 -13.80
C HIS A 176 17.16 4.24 -12.72
N PRO A 177 18.46 4.47 -13.05
CA PRO A 177 19.54 4.41 -12.07
C PRO A 177 19.39 5.31 -10.83
N SER A 178 18.68 6.45 -10.93
CA SER A 178 18.41 7.33 -9.78
C SER A 178 17.28 6.85 -8.85
N HIS A 179 16.60 5.77 -9.20
CA HIS A 179 15.61 5.10 -8.35
C HIS A 179 16.25 4.38 -7.14
N ASP A 180 17.53 3.99 -7.25
CA ASP A 180 18.28 3.34 -6.17
C ASP A 180 18.27 4.17 -4.87
N GLY A 181 18.07 3.49 -3.75
CA GLY A 181 17.86 4.08 -2.42
C GLY A 181 16.59 4.92 -2.23
N ARG A 182 15.94 5.39 -3.32
CA ARG A 182 14.72 6.24 -3.28
C ARG A 182 13.43 5.43 -3.31
N VAL A 183 13.35 4.44 -4.18
CA VAL A 183 12.17 3.60 -4.38
C VAL A 183 12.58 2.14 -4.51
N CYS A 184 11.75 1.23 -4.00
CA CYS A 184 12.08 -0.19 -3.95
C CYS A 184 12.09 -0.82 -5.35
N PRO A 185 13.18 -1.49 -5.78
CA PRO A 185 13.25 -2.16 -7.09
C PRO A 185 12.31 -3.36 -7.24
N TYR A 186 11.73 -3.87 -6.14
CA TYR A 186 10.82 -5.01 -6.15
C TYR A 186 9.34 -4.64 -5.97
N CYS A 187 9.01 -3.41 -5.56
CA CYS A 187 7.63 -3.02 -5.23
C CYS A 187 6.95 -2.27 -6.38
N THR A 188 6.76 -2.97 -7.50
CA THR A 188 6.09 -2.48 -8.71
C THR A 188 5.13 -3.55 -9.25
N PRO A 189 4.00 -3.20 -9.89
CA PRO A 189 3.09 -4.16 -10.51
C PRO A 189 3.76 -5.07 -11.56
N GLU A 190 3.23 -6.28 -11.73
CA GLU A 190 3.41 -7.09 -12.95
C GLU A 190 2.60 -6.46 -14.11
N GLY A 191 3.15 -6.43 -15.33
CA GLY A 191 2.42 -6.00 -16.54
C GLY A 191 2.70 -4.55 -17.01
N PRO A 192 1.69 -3.81 -17.52
CA PRO A 192 1.91 -2.57 -18.27
C PRO A 192 2.43 -1.39 -17.44
N ASN A 193 2.25 -1.42 -16.12
CA ASN A 193 2.68 -0.35 -15.21
C ASN A 193 4.00 -0.70 -14.48
N LEU A 194 4.77 -1.67 -15.01
CA LEU A 194 6.08 -2.08 -14.48
C LEU A 194 7.05 -0.89 -14.45
N ALA A 195 7.71 -0.67 -13.31
CA ALA A 195 8.55 0.48 -12.99
C ALA A 195 7.87 1.87 -13.03
N ARG A 196 6.57 1.92 -13.36
CA ARG A 196 5.77 3.16 -13.40
C ARG A 196 4.98 3.42 -12.12
N ILE A 197 4.59 2.37 -11.41
CA ILE A 197 4.03 2.47 -10.06
C ILE A 197 5.06 1.91 -9.07
N LEU A 198 5.51 2.74 -8.12
CA LEU A 198 6.68 2.49 -7.29
C LEU A 198 6.35 2.70 -5.79
N GLU A 199 7.07 2.03 -4.88
CA GLU A 199 7.01 2.29 -3.43
C GLU A 199 8.25 3.05 -2.96
N VAL A 200 8.08 4.15 -2.22
CA VAL A 200 9.16 4.90 -1.56
C VAL A 200 9.87 4.02 -0.54
N ALA A 201 11.18 3.85 -0.72
CA ALA A 201 12.05 3.06 0.15
C ALA A 201 11.96 3.53 1.62
N GLN A 202 12.15 2.64 2.58
CA GLN A 202 12.00 2.94 4.02
C GLN A 202 12.99 3.99 4.53
N GLY A 203 14.16 4.03 3.94
CA GLY A 203 15.21 5.03 4.18
C GLY A 203 15.01 6.33 3.39
N ALA A 204 13.91 6.48 2.66
CA ALA A 204 13.61 7.65 1.85
C ALA A 204 12.30 8.35 2.29
N THR A 205 12.26 9.66 2.05
CA THR A 205 11.11 10.52 2.32
C THR A 205 10.95 11.59 1.26
N ILE A 206 9.75 12.16 1.14
CA ILE A 206 9.51 13.34 0.29
C ILE A 206 9.61 14.58 1.18
N ARG A 207 10.51 15.50 0.82
CA ARG A 207 10.82 16.73 1.58
C ARG A 207 11.06 17.86 0.59
N ASN A 208 10.37 18.98 0.74
CA ASN A 208 10.50 20.18 -0.10
C ASN A 208 10.41 19.86 -1.62
N GLY A 209 9.40 19.09 -2.03
CA GLY A 209 9.23 18.68 -3.43
C GLY A 209 10.31 17.75 -3.98
N LYS A 210 11.18 17.14 -3.15
CA LYS A 210 12.23 16.21 -3.60
C LYS A 210 12.20 14.89 -2.83
N LEU A 211 12.60 13.81 -3.52
CA LEU A 211 12.71 12.48 -2.94
C LEU A 211 14.13 12.27 -2.39
N VAL A 212 14.25 12.31 -1.07
CA VAL A 212 15.51 12.38 -0.32
C VAL A 212 15.77 11.05 0.39
N ILE A 213 17.01 10.57 0.32
CA ILE A 213 17.51 9.42 1.07
C ILE A 213 18.03 9.94 2.43
N GLU A 214 17.51 9.40 3.52
CA GLU A 214 17.84 9.74 4.91
C GLU A 214 18.61 8.61 5.62
N ASP A 215 18.42 7.36 5.20
CA ASP A 215 19.12 6.17 5.73
C ASP A 215 19.40 5.18 4.59
N ASP A 216 20.69 4.98 4.26
CA ASP A 216 21.12 4.27 3.04
C ASP A 216 21.57 2.82 3.28
N VAL A 217 21.35 2.26 4.48
CA VAL A 217 21.71 0.85 4.73
C VAL A 217 20.85 -0.11 3.87
N PRO A 218 21.37 -1.28 3.45
CA PRO A 218 20.75 -2.09 2.39
C PRO A 218 19.28 -2.46 2.62
N GLU A 219 18.90 -2.71 3.88
CA GLU A 219 17.53 -3.05 4.27
C GLU A 219 16.56 -1.87 4.10
N LYS A 220 17.05 -0.64 4.24
CA LYS A 220 16.26 0.60 4.17
C LYS A 220 16.06 1.09 2.74
N ARG A 221 16.91 0.67 1.80
CA ARG A 221 16.70 0.85 0.35
C ARG A 221 15.47 0.08 -0.17
N LEU A 222 14.92 -0.84 0.63
CA LEU A 222 13.71 -1.59 0.33
C LEU A 222 12.45 -0.85 0.80
N GLY A 223 11.33 -1.16 0.15
CA GLY A 223 10.00 -0.80 0.62
C GLY A 223 9.50 -1.75 1.71
N ILE A 224 8.40 -1.41 2.37
CA ILE A 224 7.67 -2.29 3.30
C ILE A 224 7.22 -3.56 2.57
N GLY A 225 6.92 -3.47 1.27
CA GLY A 225 6.64 -4.63 0.45
C GLY A 225 7.76 -5.69 0.47
N ALA A 226 9.02 -5.30 0.24
CA ALA A 226 10.13 -6.22 0.03
C ALA A 226 10.98 -6.51 1.28
N SER A 227 11.09 -5.55 2.20
CA SER A 227 11.87 -5.69 3.45
C SER A 227 11.41 -6.84 4.33
N VAL A 228 10.14 -7.26 4.22
CA VAL A 228 9.56 -8.37 4.98
C VAL A 228 9.75 -9.74 4.30
N VAL A 229 10.53 -9.83 3.22
CA VAL A 229 10.90 -11.08 2.54
C VAL A 229 12.25 -11.59 3.08
N PRO A 230 12.30 -12.73 3.81
CA PRO A 230 13.55 -13.24 4.34
C PRO A 230 14.41 -13.88 3.23
N PHE A 231 15.72 -13.84 3.40
CA PHE A 231 16.69 -14.35 2.42
C PHE A 231 16.45 -13.77 1.01
N LEU A 232 16.15 -12.47 0.95
CA LEU A 232 15.83 -11.71 -0.25
C LEU A 232 16.90 -11.89 -1.33
N GLU A 233 18.16 -11.80 -0.92
CA GLU A 233 19.40 -11.98 -1.66
C GLU A 233 19.60 -13.38 -2.28
N HIS A 234 18.70 -14.32 -2.00
CA HIS A 234 18.69 -15.67 -2.55
C HIS A 234 17.46 -15.94 -3.46
N ASN A 235 16.66 -14.91 -3.78
CA ASN A 235 15.51 -15.03 -4.68
C ASN A 235 15.75 -14.30 -6.01
N ASP A 236 15.12 -14.79 -7.07
CA ASP A 236 15.07 -14.10 -8.36
C ASP A 236 14.20 -12.83 -8.25
N THR A 237 14.62 -11.73 -8.89
CA THR A 237 13.95 -10.41 -8.82
C THR A 237 12.47 -10.48 -9.20
N ASN A 238 12.12 -11.25 -10.23
CA ASN A 238 10.72 -11.41 -10.67
C ASN A 238 9.93 -12.18 -9.61
N ARG A 239 10.51 -13.22 -9.01
CA ARG A 239 9.88 -13.97 -7.91
C ARG A 239 9.71 -13.12 -6.65
N VAL A 240 10.64 -12.24 -6.31
CA VAL A 240 10.40 -11.25 -5.23
C VAL A 240 9.22 -10.35 -5.59
N LEU A 241 9.23 -9.71 -6.76
CA LEU A 241 8.20 -8.80 -7.23
C LEU A 241 6.80 -9.44 -7.20
N MET A 242 6.68 -10.68 -7.71
CA MET A 242 5.46 -11.49 -7.63
C MET A 242 5.03 -11.71 -6.17
N GLY A 243 5.97 -12.10 -5.30
CA GLY A 243 5.71 -12.32 -3.87
C GLY A 243 5.19 -11.07 -3.16
N VAL A 244 5.85 -9.94 -3.37
CA VAL A 244 5.48 -8.62 -2.83
C VAL A 244 4.07 -8.21 -3.26
N ASN A 245 3.75 -8.34 -4.56
CA ASN A 245 2.43 -8.02 -5.07
C ASN A 245 1.34 -8.95 -4.55
N MET A 246 1.66 -10.20 -4.21
CA MET A 246 0.71 -11.15 -3.62
C MET A 246 0.56 -11.01 -2.10
N MET A 247 1.57 -10.53 -1.36
CA MET A 247 1.40 -10.19 0.07
C MET A 247 0.32 -9.12 0.28
N ARG A 248 0.22 -8.16 -0.65
CA ARG A 248 -0.87 -7.16 -0.68
C ARG A 248 -2.25 -7.74 -1.00
N GLN A 249 -2.31 -8.95 -1.58
CA GLN A 249 -3.54 -9.68 -1.90
C GLN A 249 -3.95 -10.65 -0.78
N TRP A 250 -3.15 -10.81 0.27
CA TRP A 250 -3.47 -11.70 1.39
C TRP A 250 -4.80 -11.29 2.04
N ILE A 251 -5.79 -12.17 1.89
CA ILE A 251 -7.09 -12.06 2.54
C ILE A 251 -6.98 -12.52 4.00
N GLY A 252 -7.81 -11.94 4.84
CA GLY A 252 -7.98 -12.36 6.23
C GLY A 252 -9.45 -12.60 6.54
N ALA A 253 -9.76 -12.69 7.84
CA ALA A 253 -11.13 -12.79 8.33
C ALA A 253 -12.00 -11.60 7.88
N PRO A 254 -13.13 -11.83 7.20
CA PRO A 254 -14.28 -10.99 7.39
C PRO A 254 -14.81 -11.28 8.81
N GLY A 255 -14.91 -10.25 9.64
CA GLY A 255 -15.89 -10.30 10.71
C GLY A 255 -17.30 -10.35 10.09
N PRO A 256 -18.33 -10.85 10.81
CA PRO A 256 -19.70 -10.71 10.35
C PRO A 256 -20.07 -9.24 10.10
N ASP A 257 -19.46 -8.33 10.88
CA ASP A 257 -19.58 -6.88 10.77
C ASP A 257 -18.47 -6.28 9.91
N MET A 258 -18.41 -6.63 8.62
CA MET A 258 -17.51 -5.96 7.64
C MET A 258 -17.97 -4.52 7.36
N GLN A 259 -17.67 -3.63 8.30
CA GLN A 259 -17.80 -2.18 8.16
C GLN A 259 -16.41 -1.58 7.87
N ARG A 260 -16.37 -0.48 7.12
CA ARG A 260 -15.19 0.40 7.13
C ARG A 260 -15.16 1.08 8.50
N ASP A 261 -14.00 1.06 9.15
CA ASP A 261 -13.83 1.78 10.41
C ASP A 261 -13.77 3.30 10.20
N GLU A 262 -13.66 4.04 11.30
CA GLU A 262 -13.54 5.49 11.25
C GLU A 262 -12.27 5.96 10.50
N GLN A 263 -11.33 5.04 10.25
CA GLN A 263 -9.99 5.18 9.68
C GLN A 263 -9.83 4.55 8.28
N GLY A 264 -10.91 4.03 7.69
CA GLY A 264 -10.97 3.48 6.33
C GLY A 264 -10.58 2.04 6.11
N MET A 265 -10.10 1.36 7.15
CA MET A 265 -9.74 -0.05 7.08
C MET A 265 -10.97 -0.92 6.95
N TRP A 266 -10.81 -2.08 6.30
CA TRP A 266 -11.65 -3.22 6.63
C TRP A 266 -11.28 -3.66 8.05
N HIS A 267 -12.17 -3.37 9.01
CA HIS A 267 -11.98 -3.78 10.38
C HIS A 267 -12.09 -5.31 10.45
N MET A 268 -10.93 -5.98 10.44
CA MET A 268 -10.81 -7.39 10.79
C MET A 268 -11.03 -7.58 12.29
N TYR A 269 -12.24 -7.30 12.77
CA TYR A 269 -12.69 -7.90 14.01
C TYR A 269 -12.58 -9.41 13.85
N HIS A 270 -11.89 -10.00 14.82
CA HIS A 270 -11.44 -11.38 14.82
C HIS A 270 -12.46 -12.34 14.18
N ALA A 271 -12.04 -13.16 13.22
CA ALA A 271 -12.85 -14.33 12.90
C ALA A 271 -13.01 -15.17 14.16
N GLN A 272 -14.27 -15.40 14.53
CA GLN A 272 -14.64 -16.31 15.58
C GLN A 272 -14.98 -17.65 14.92
N TYR A 273 -14.06 -18.61 15.00
CA TYR A 273 -14.39 -20.00 14.70
C TYR A 273 -14.69 -20.72 16.02
N ASP A 274 -15.86 -21.34 16.14
CA ASP A 274 -16.30 -22.00 17.38
C ASP A 274 -16.17 -21.09 18.62
N GLY A 275 -16.58 -19.81 18.45
CA GLY A 275 -16.48 -18.76 19.47
C GLY A 275 -15.05 -18.28 19.80
N LYS A 276 -14.02 -18.82 19.15
CA LYS A 276 -12.61 -18.48 19.42
C LYS A 276 -12.09 -17.48 18.41
N VAL A 277 -11.54 -16.38 18.93
CA VAL A 277 -10.67 -15.45 18.20
C VAL A 277 -9.55 -16.22 17.52
N LEU A 278 -9.46 -16.12 16.18
CA LEU A 278 -8.26 -16.50 15.45
C LEU A 278 -7.21 -15.40 15.60
N GLU A 279 -6.18 -15.68 16.39
CA GLU A 279 -5.01 -14.82 16.57
C GLU A 279 -4.18 -14.74 15.27
N SER A 280 -3.54 -13.59 15.05
CA SER A 280 -2.56 -13.43 13.97
C SER A 280 -1.36 -14.34 14.24
N GLU A 281 -0.94 -15.15 13.26
CA GLU A 281 0.23 -16.01 13.39
C GLU A 281 1.47 -15.33 12.79
N PRO A 282 2.47 -14.91 13.60
CA PRO A 282 3.67 -14.30 13.07
C PRO A 282 4.49 -15.29 12.23
N ALA A 283 5.21 -14.77 11.24
CA ALA A 283 6.14 -15.60 10.48
C ALA A 283 7.20 -16.24 11.37
N LEU A 284 7.49 -17.53 11.17
CA LEU A 284 8.58 -18.24 11.88
C LEU A 284 9.98 -17.70 11.56
N VAL A 285 10.15 -17.06 10.40
CA VAL A 285 11.39 -16.38 10.01
C VAL A 285 11.05 -14.93 9.74
N GLN A 286 11.50 -14.05 10.62
CA GLN A 286 11.33 -12.60 10.51
C GLN A 286 12.66 -11.95 10.14
N THR A 287 12.57 -10.83 9.44
CA THR A 287 13.69 -9.99 8.99
C THR A 287 14.09 -8.96 10.04
N GLY A 288 13.19 -8.65 10.98
CA GLY A 288 13.33 -7.52 11.89
C GLY A 288 12.88 -6.19 11.27
N CYS A 289 12.43 -6.22 10.01
CA CYS A 289 11.87 -5.07 9.29
C CYS A 289 10.33 -5.06 9.30
N GLU A 290 9.69 -6.01 9.99
CA GLU A 290 8.24 -6.12 10.02
C GLU A 290 7.58 -5.10 10.96
N PRO A 291 6.40 -4.54 10.61
CA PRO A 291 5.66 -3.63 11.47
C PRO A 291 5.28 -4.30 12.80
N SER A 292 5.32 -3.53 13.89
CA SER A 292 4.94 -3.99 15.24
C SER A 292 3.42 -4.07 15.47
N ASP A 293 2.62 -4.01 14.40
CA ASP A 293 1.16 -4.08 14.47
C ASP A 293 0.73 -5.55 14.66
N PRO A 294 -0.04 -5.89 15.71
CA PRO A 294 -0.42 -7.28 16.00
C PRO A 294 -1.35 -7.89 14.94
N TYR A 295 -1.91 -7.08 14.04
CA TYR A 295 -2.75 -7.54 12.93
C TYR A 295 -1.99 -7.62 11.60
N PHE A 296 -0.68 -7.31 11.54
CA PHE A 296 0.08 -7.30 10.29
C PHE A 296 0.05 -8.65 9.55
N TRP A 297 0.24 -9.77 10.27
CA TRP A 297 0.30 -11.09 9.65
C TRP A 297 -1.09 -11.67 9.39
N LYS A 298 -1.32 -12.14 8.17
CA LYS A 298 -2.55 -12.85 7.75
C LYS A 298 -2.33 -14.32 7.37
N GLY A 299 -1.07 -14.72 7.15
CA GLY A 299 -0.71 -16.07 6.70
C GLY A 299 -0.36 -17.05 7.82
N TYR A 300 -0.55 -18.33 7.53
CA TYR A 300 -0.37 -19.46 8.44
C TYR A 300 0.97 -20.15 8.20
N ASN A 301 1.69 -20.53 9.26
CA ASN A 301 2.89 -21.37 9.11
C ASN A 301 2.49 -22.84 8.90
N LEU A 302 2.71 -23.36 7.69
CA LEU A 302 2.35 -24.72 7.30
C LEU A 302 3.59 -25.62 7.17
N LEU A 303 3.50 -26.85 7.70
CA LEU A 303 4.52 -27.88 7.45
C LEU A 303 4.43 -28.33 5.98
N THR A 304 5.46 -27.99 5.22
CA THR A 304 5.45 -27.98 3.76
C THR A 304 6.45 -28.98 3.19
N ALA A 305 6.02 -29.77 2.22
CA ALA A 305 6.90 -30.59 1.38
C ALA A 305 7.20 -29.91 0.03
N PHE A 306 8.36 -30.22 -0.54
CA PHE A 306 8.69 -29.94 -1.94
C PHE A 306 9.21 -31.24 -2.56
N MET A 307 8.33 -31.97 -3.25
CA MET A 307 8.59 -33.29 -3.84
C MET A 307 7.72 -33.49 -5.09
N ALA A 308 7.62 -34.70 -5.61
CA ALA A 308 6.66 -35.03 -6.65
C ALA A 308 5.78 -36.17 -6.13
N TRP A 309 4.68 -35.83 -5.48
CA TRP A 309 3.76 -36.80 -4.90
C TRP A 309 2.53 -37.03 -5.79
N ASN A 310 2.28 -38.30 -6.14
CA ASN A 310 1.15 -38.82 -6.93
C ASN A 310 0.85 -38.19 -8.31
N GLY A 311 1.49 -37.09 -8.69
CA GLY A 311 1.18 -36.28 -9.87
C GLY A 311 0.11 -35.21 -9.62
N ASP A 312 -0.55 -35.22 -8.45
CA ASP A 312 -1.64 -34.28 -8.10
C ASP A 312 -1.18 -32.81 -7.99
N ALA A 313 0.10 -32.58 -7.69
CA ALA A 313 0.75 -31.27 -7.61
C ALA A 313 1.59 -30.95 -8.87
N HIS A 314 1.10 -31.23 -10.08
CA HIS A 314 1.84 -30.89 -11.31
C HIS A 314 2.01 -29.37 -11.52
N GLU A 315 3.16 -28.93 -12.02
CA GLU A 315 3.50 -27.50 -12.24
C GLU A 315 3.36 -26.63 -10.97
N ASP A 316 2.40 -25.70 -10.96
CA ASP A 316 2.07 -24.80 -9.84
C ASP A 316 0.79 -25.28 -9.10
N ALA A 317 0.38 -26.54 -9.25
CA ALA A 317 -0.70 -27.13 -8.45
C ALA A 317 -0.25 -27.45 -7.00
N VAL A 318 -1.22 -27.50 -6.09
CA VAL A 318 -1.00 -27.62 -4.63
C VAL A 318 -1.92 -28.68 -4.05
N VAL A 319 -1.33 -29.61 -3.28
CA VAL A 319 -2.10 -30.61 -2.51
C VAL A 319 -2.02 -30.28 -1.03
N MET A 320 -3.15 -30.31 -0.33
CA MET A 320 -3.23 -29.85 1.05
C MET A 320 -3.96 -30.87 1.95
N SER A 321 -3.58 -30.92 3.23
CA SER A 321 -4.25 -31.77 4.22
C SER A 321 -5.61 -31.20 4.62
N GLU A 322 -6.53 -32.07 5.01
CA GLU A 322 -7.83 -31.68 5.56
C GLU A 322 -7.66 -30.84 6.83
N SER A 323 -6.72 -31.17 7.72
CA SER A 323 -6.42 -30.35 8.90
C SER A 323 -5.91 -28.94 8.57
N ALA A 324 -5.16 -28.78 7.48
CA ALA A 324 -4.68 -27.49 7.02
C ALA A 324 -5.79 -26.65 6.38
N ALA A 325 -6.67 -27.27 5.58
CA ALA A 325 -7.89 -26.64 5.09
C ALA A 325 -8.81 -26.20 6.24
N ASN A 326 -8.95 -27.06 7.26
CA ASN A 326 -9.69 -26.77 8.50
C ASN A 326 -8.98 -25.76 9.43
N ARG A 327 -7.77 -25.29 9.09
CA ARG A 327 -7.06 -24.22 9.81
C ARG A 327 -7.15 -22.90 9.06
N MET A 328 -7.06 -22.95 7.72
CA MET A 328 -7.22 -21.81 6.81
C MET A 328 -8.71 -21.58 6.51
N MET A 329 -9.41 -20.93 7.43
CA MET A 329 -10.87 -20.78 7.42
C MET A 329 -11.37 -19.40 6.95
N LEU A 330 -10.48 -18.58 6.35
CA LEU A 330 -10.68 -17.14 6.17
C LEU A 330 -10.44 -16.74 4.71
N PRO A 331 -11.41 -16.08 4.02
CA PRO A 331 -12.75 -15.70 4.48
C PRO A 331 -13.71 -16.89 4.64
N ASN A 332 -13.38 -18.02 4.01
CA ASN A 332 -14.06 -19.30 4.13
C ASN A 332 -12.98 -20.39 4.28
N ARG A 333 -13.38 -21.61 4.65
CA ARG A 333 -12.52 -22.79 4.56
C ARG A 333 -11.95 -22.93 3.16
N VAL A 334 -10.62 -23.00 3.04
CA VAL A 334 -9.93 -23.21 1.77
C VAL A 334 -10.48 -24.46 1.06
N ALA A 335 -10.77 -24.28 -0.23
CA ALA A 335 -11.43 -25.21 -1.12
C ALA A 335 -10.58 -25.48 -2.39
N LEU A 336 -11.09 -26.34 -3.27
CA LEU A 336 -10.45 -26.59 -4.56
C LEU A 336 -10.60 -25.37 -5.47
N GLY A 337 -9.53 -24.97 -6.14
CA GLY A 337 -9.49 -23.77 -6.97
C GLY A 337 -9.01 -22.50 -6.25
N ASP A 338 -8.90 -22.50 -4.91
CA ASP A 338 -8.30 -21.39 -4.17
C ASP A 338 -6.80 -21.29 -4.46
N LYS A 339 -6.29 -20.05 -4.43
CA LYS A 339 -4.90 -19.72 -4.78
C LYS A 339 -4.11 -19.35 -3.51
N LEU A 340 -3.07 -20.12 -3.22
CA LEU A 340 -2.15 -19.90 -2.10
C LEU A 340 -0.81 -19.35 -2.58
N SER A 341 -0.16 -18.51 -1.78
CA SER A 341 1.16 -17.93 -2.06
C SER A 341 2.03 -17.86 -0.81
N ASN A 342 3.35 -17.80 -1.02
CA ASN A 342 4.31 -17.43 0.02
C ASN A 342 5.09 -16.15 -0.35
N ARG A 343 5.81 -15.60 0.64
CA ARG A 343 6.57 -14.34 0.52
C ARG A 343 7.67 -14.34 -0.56
N HIS A 344 8.06 -15.50 -1.08
CA HIS A 344 9.09 -15.64 -2.13
C HIS A 344 8.49 -15.74 -3.55
N GLY A 345 7.21 -15.43 -3.73
CA GLY A 345 6.52 -15.46 -5.04
C GLY A 345 6.37 -16.86 -5.64
N PHE A 346 6.42 -17.90 -4.81
CA PHE A 346 5.73 -19.14 -5.19
C PHE A 346 4.23 -18.91 -5.02
N LYS A 347 3.45 -19.23 -6.05
CA LYS A 347 1.99 -19.17 -6.09
C LYS A 347 1.48 -20.47 -6.69
N GLY A 348 0.35 -20.96 -6.20
CA GLY A 348 -0.26 -22.18 -6.73
C GLY A 348 -1.73 -22.31 -6.41
N VAL A 349 -2.42 -23.19 -7.12
CA VAL A 349 -3.86 -23.45 -6.97
C VAL A 349 -4.07 -24.79 -6.26
N VAL A 350 -4.95 -24.81 -5.26
CA VAL A 350 -5.34 -26.04 -4.55
C VAL A 350 -6.08 -26.97 -5.51
N SER A 351 -5.35 -27.97 -6.02
CA SER A 351 -5.88 -28.99 -6.93
C SER A 351 -6.60 -30.10 -6.18
N ARG A 352 -6.16 -30.40 -4.95
CA ARG A 352 -6.65 -31.51 -4.16
C ARG A 352 -6.52 -31.24 -2.66
N ILE A 353 -7.57 -31.58 -1.91
CA ILE A 353 -7.54 -31.70 -0.45
C ILE A 353 -7.70 -33.19 -0.13
N VAL A 354 -6.83 -33.74 0.72
CA VAL A 354 -6.82 -35.17 1.11
C VAL A 354 -6.77 -35.31 2.62
N LYS A 355 -7.07 -36.50 3.12
CA LYS A 355 -6.99 -36.77 4.56
C LYS A 355 -5.56 -36.72 5.08
N ASP A 356 -5.41 -36.36 6.34
CA ASP A 356 -4.13 -36.35 7.06
C ASP A 356 -3.45 -37.73 7.06
N GLU A 357 -4.21 -38.83 6.98
CA GLU A 357 -3.63 -40.16 6.85
C GLU A 357 -3.02 -40.45 5.47
N GLU A 358 -3.46 -39.76 4.42
CA GLU A 358 -2.98 -39.93 3.05
C GLU A 358 -1.70 -39.11 2.78
N MET A 359 -1.55 -37.95 3.42
CA MET A 359 -0.42 -37.04 3.22
C MET A 359 0.96 -37.68 3.52
N PRO A 360 2.03 -37.26 2.85
CA PRO A 360 3.41 -37.62 3.22
C PRO A 360 3.70 -37.28 4.69
N LYS A 361 4.40 -38.17 5.40
CA LYS A 361 4.67 -38.06 6.84
C LYS A 361 6.16 -37.95 7.15
N LEU A 362 6.47 -37.25 8.23
CA LEU A 362 7.78 -37.27 8.87
C LEU A 362 8.05 -38.61 9.55
N SER A 363 9.29 -38.87 9.95
CA SER A 363 9.70 -40.07 10.71
C SER A 363 9.05 -40.18 12.10
N ASP A 364 8.50 -39.08 12.63
CA ASP A 364 7.72 -39.03 13.87
C ASP A 364 6.21 -39.31 13.65
N GLY A 365 5.80 -39.59 12.40
CA GLY A 365 4.43 -39.86 12.00
C GLY A 365 3.61 -38.61 11.64
N THR A 366 4.12 -37.41 11.90
CA THR A 366 3.41 -36.15 11.62
C THR A 366 3.18 -35.98 10.11
N PRO A 367 1.94 -35.79 9.63
CA PRO A 367 1.68 -35.49 8.23
C PRO A 367 2.12 -34.07 7.87
N VAL A 368 2.54 -33.86 6.62
CA VAL A 368 2.74 -32.52 6.08
C VAL A 368 1.39 -31.87 5.78
N ALA A 369 1.27 -30.59 6.08
CA ALA A 369 0.07 -29.80 5.88
C ALA A 369 -0.18 -29.48 4.39
N ILE A 370 0.91 -29.34 3.61
CA ILE A 370 0.86 -28.89 2.22
C ILE A 370 2.04 -29.47 1.43
N GLU A 371 1.78 -29.89 0.19
CA GLU A 371 2.78 -30.38 -0.77
C GLU A 371 2.70 -29.56 -2.06
N TYR A 372 3.87 -29.36 -2.65
CA TYR A 372 4.08 -28.56 -3.85
C TYR A 372 5.19 -29.23 -4.68
N TRP A 373 5.14 -29.02 -6.00
CA TRP A 373 6.06 -29.65 -6.94
C TRP A 373 7.56 -29.38 -6.69
N ALA A 374 8.39 -30.41 -6.91
CA ALA A 374 9.84 -30.35 -6.80
C ALA A 374 10.49 -29.32 -7.75
N GLY A 375 9.85 -29.01 -8.88
CA GLY A 375 10.32 -28.01 -9.85
C GLY A 375 10.04 -26.55 -9.46
N ALA A 376 9.49 -26.29 -8.27
CA ALA A 376 9.23 -24.94 -7.74
C ALA A 376 10.52 -24.11 -7.54
N ARG A 377 10.81 -23.21 -8.49
CA ARG A 377 12.07 -22.44 -8.60
C ARG A 377 12.13 -21.17 -7.71
N SER A 378 12.79 -21.27 -6.54
CA SER A 378 13.47 -20.14 -5.86
C SER A 378 14.47 -20.66 -4.80
N CYS A 379 15.57 -19.94 -4.52
CA CYS A 379 16.66 -20.43 -3.66
C CYS A 379 16.64 -19.91 -2.20
N GLY A 380 16.08 -18.73 -1.92
CA GLY A 380 15.88 -18.23 -0.53
C GLY A 380 14.94 -19.14 0.27
N ARG A 381 13.97 -19.74 -0.44
CA ARG A 381 13.15 -20.88 0.00
C ARG A 381 13.97 -22.01 0.63
N ALA A 382 15.14 -22.34 0.10
CA ALA A 382 16.01 -23.41 0.60
C ALA A 382 16.62 -23.05 1.98
N HIS A 383 17.03 -21.79 2.14
CA HIS A 383 17.60 -21.28 3.40
C HIS A 383 16.52 -21.16 4.49
N CYS A 384 15.29 -20.80 4.13
CA CYS A 384 14.15 -20.86 5.04
C CYS A 384 13.88 -22.28 5.58
N LYS A 385 14.17 -23.34 4.80
CA LYS A 385 14.13 -24.72 5.32
C LYS A 385 15.15 -24.92 6.44
N SER A 386 16.40 -24.52 6.22
CA SER A 386 17.53 -24.81 7.11
C SER A 386 17.34 -24.35 8.56
N ARG A 387 16.65 -23.21 8.78
CA ARG A 387 16.30 -22.72 10.12
C ARG A 387 14.96 -23.24 10.67
N GLY A 388 14.10 -23.82 9.84
CA GLY A 388 12.80 -24.39 10.24
C GLY A 388 12.84 -25.88 10.61
N ARG A 389 13.59 -26.70 9.85
CA ARG A 389 14.05 -28.08 10.13
C ARG A 389 14.89 -28.52 8.92
N ALA A 390 16.05 -29.16 9.12
CA ALA A 390 16.86 -29.64 8.01
C ALA A 390 16.21 -30.84 7.30
N GLY A 391 15.94 -30.74 5.99
CA GLY A 391 15.40 -31.82 5.16
C GLY A 391 14.68 -31.33 3.90
N TYR A 392 13.97 -32.24 3.22
CA TYR A 392 13.06 -31.90 2.12
C TYR A 392 11.87 -31.03 2.59
N TYR A 393 11.48 -31.21 3.86
CA TYR A 393 10.39 -30.53 4.53
C TYR A 393 10.82 -29.19 5.14
N SER A 394 9.90 -28.25 5.23
CA SER A 394 10.12 -26.92 5.82
C SER A 394 8.83 -26.36 6.38
N ARG A 395 8.90 -25.45 7.36
CA ARG A 395 7.74 -24.60 7.68
C ARG A 395 7.84 -23.32 6.87
N SER A 396 6.83 -23.03 6.04
CA SER A 396 6.69 -21.76 5.34
C SER A 396 5.35 -21.11 5.71
N GLN A 397 5.35 -19.78 5.81
CA GLN A 397 4.12 -19.02 5.95
C GLN A 397 3.45 -18.91 4.57
N CYS A 398 2.20 -19.35 4.49
CA CYS A 398 1.36 -19.27 3.29
C CYS A 398 0.05 -18.54 3.60
N ALA A 399 -0.47 -17.81 2.63
CA ALA A 399 -1.77 -17.13 2.64
C ALA A 399 -2.34 -17.08 1.21
#